data_AF-A0A7S3U8P8-F1
#
_entry.id   AF-A0A7S3U8P8-F1
#
_cell.length_a   1.000
_cell.length_b   1.000
_cell.length_c   1.000
_cell.angle_alpha   90.00
_cell.angle_beta   90.00
_cell.angle_gamma   90.00
#
_symmetry.space_group_name_H-M   'P 1'
#
loop_
_entity.id
_entity.type
_entity.pdbx_description
1 polymer ?
#
loop_
_entity_poly.entity_id
_entity_poly.type
_entity_poly.pdbx_seq_one_letter_code
_entity_poly.pdbx_strand_id
1 'polypeptide(L)'
;DGLAIAEYVREHHPEEYKLLTEVQITHSSRNNIYAKNGDYRADAEGADGATFELVHTHPVIQLDEHGLFEKVVQSETKRGVCAMPFDTYHKFMGAYRMWTQLVEDERFIKHFDWPENAVVVTNNWRVLHGRASVPPGMARTMCFGYVQRPMYENRYRLLKQLEMTAKDPLMDHKWLTRLPNQVLSQLVHQ
;
A
#
# COMPACT_ATOMS: atom_id res chain seq x y z
N ASP A 1 -4.98 1.91 -9.86
CA ASP A 1 -4.71 2.95 -8.82
C ASP A 1 -5.87 2.98 -7.85
N GLY A 2 -5.68 2.61 -6.59
CA GLY A 2 -6.75 2.48 -5.61
C GLY A 2 -7.47 3.78 -5.29
N LEU A 3 -6.77 4.92 -5.35
CA LEU A 3 -7.41 6.23 -5.17
C LEU A 3 -8.34 6.54 -6.34
N ALA A 4 -7.89 6.32 -7.57
CA ALA A 4 -8.71 6.58 -8.76
C ALA A 4 -9.98 5.72 -8.78
N ILE A 5 -9.87 4.45 -8.37
CA ILE A 5 -11.04 3.56 -8.25
C ILE A 5 -11.95 4.04 -7.11
N ALA A 6 -11.39 4.40 -5.94
CA ALA A 6 -12.17 4.92 -4.82
C ALA A 6 -12.95 6.18 -5.19
N GLU A 7 -12.34 7.13 -5.91
CA GLU A 7 -13.01 8.34 -6.41
C GLU A 7 -14.12 8.01 -7.42
N TYR A 8 -13.86 7.07 -8.34
CA TYR A 8 -14.89 6.61 -9.27
C TYR A 8 -16.09 6.01 -8.53
N VAL A 9 -15.84 5.15 -7.53
CA VAL A 9 -16.88 4.54 -6.70
C VAL A 9 -17.62 5.61 -5.89
N ARG A 10 -16.92 6.60 -5.33
CA ARG A 10 -17.53 7.72 -4.60
C ARG A 10 -18.52 8.51 -5.45
N GLU A 11 -18.17 8.76 -6.71
CA GLU A 11 -18.99 9.56 -7.64
C GLU A 11 -20.16 8.77 -8.22
N HIS A 12 -19.94 7.51 -8.60
CA HIS A 12 -20.90 6.72 -9.38
C HIS A 12 -21.70 5.70 -8.55
N HIS A 13 -21.19 5.32 -7.38
CA HIS A 13 -21.70 4.26 -6.51
C HIS A 13 -21.60 4.66 -5.02
N PRO A 14 -22.24 5.77 -4.60
CA PRO A 14 -22.03 6.36 -3.28
C PRO A 14 -22.46 5.47 -2.11
N GLU A 15 -23.47 4.62 -2.29
CA GLU A 15 -23.92 3.68 -1.25
C GLU A 15 -22.89 2.55 -1.04
N GLU A 16 -22.34 2.02 -2.12
CA GLU A 16 -21.25 1.05 -2.07
C GLU A 16 -19.97 1.69 -1.53
N TYR A 17 -19.67 2.93 -1.91
CA TYR A 17 -18.55 3.68 -1.35
C TYR A 17 -18.63 3.73 0.18
N LYS A 18 -19.81 4.11 0.70
CA LYS A 18 -20.06 4.15 2.14
C LYS A 18 -19.80 2.81 2.81
N LEU A 19 -20.31 1.71 2.23
CA LEU A 19 -20.07 0.36 2.74
C LEU A 19 -18.57 0.01 2.74
N LEU A 20 -17.85 0.35 1.68
CA LEU A 20 -16.42 0.06 1.53
C LEU A 20 -15.54 0.90 2.46
N THR A 21 -16.02 2.06 2.92
CA THR A 21 -15.33 2.93 3.89
C THR A 21 -15.68 2.67 5.35
N GLU A 22 -16.87 2.15 5.63
CA GLU A 22 -17.37 1.99 7.01
C GLU A 22 -17.28 0.55 7.52
N VAL A 23 -17.59 -0.44 6.68
CA VAL A 23 -17.67 -1.84 7.10
C VAL A 23 -16.28 -2.40 7.30
N GLN A 24 -16.02 -2.85 8.52
CA GLN A 24 -14.76 -3.45 8.92
C GLN A 24 -14.68 -4.89 8.42
N ILE A 25 -13.61 -5.23 7.69
CA ILE A 25 -13.28 -6.60 7.29
C ILE A 25 -11.95 -7.01 7.88
N THR A 26 -11.79 -8.31 8.10
CA THR A 26 -10.56 -8.87 8.68
C THR A 26 -9.69 -9.45 7.58
N HIS A 27 -8.42 -9.04 7.55
CA HIS A 27 -7.35 -9.78 6.90
C HIS A 27 -6.51 -10.48 7.96
N SER A 28 -6.16 -11.74 7.72
CA SER A 28 -5.23 -12.48 8.56
C SER A 28 -4.20 -13.25 7.73
N SER A 29 -3.02 -13.41 8.32
CA SER A 29 -1.95 -14.20 7.72
C SER A 29 -1.18 -14.91 8.84
N ARG A 30 -1.30 -16.23 8.88
CA ARG A 30 -0.52 -17.10 9.75
C ARG A 30 0.65 -17.66 8.95
N ASN A 31 1.87 -17.44 9.43
CA ASN A 31 3.08 -17.90 8.76
C ASN A 31 4.00 -18.63 9.73
N ASN A 32 4.86 -19.46 9.16
CA ASN A 32 5.89 -20.21 9.88
C ASN A 32 7.25 -20.13 9.16
N ILE A 33 7.52 -18.94 8.59
CA ILE A 33 8.64 -18.67 7.67
C ILE A 33 9.92 -18.22 8.38
N TYR A 34 9.83 -17.92 9.68
CA TYR A 34 10.99 -17.57 10.51
C TYR A 34 11.20 -18.66 11.55
N ALA A 35 12.45 -18.94 11.88
CA ALA A 35 12.82 -19.77 13.02
C ALA A 35 12.62 -19.00 14.33
N LYS A 36 12.62 -19.72 15.47
CA LYS A 36 12.45 -19.11 16.81
C LYS A 36 13.53 -18.08 17.18
N ASN A 37 14.69 -18.14 16.54
CA ASN A 37 15.78 -17.18 16.71
C ASN A 37 15.65 -15.92 15.81
N GLY A 38 14.65 -15.88 14.92
CA GLY A 38 14.41 -14.78 13.99
C GLY A 38 14.98 -14.98 12.58
N ASP A 39 15.77 -16.04 12.35
CA ASP A 39 16.33 -16.32 11.02
C ASP A 39 15.24 -16.75 10.03
N TYR A 40 15.46 -16.49 8.75
CA TYR A 40 14.59 -17.03 7.71
C TYR A 40 14.71 -18.56 7.71
N ARG A 41 13.59 -19.26 7.81
CA ARG A 41 13.58 -20.71 8.08
C ARG A 41 14.21 -21.53 6.97
N ALA A 42 14.18 -21.06 5.72
CA ALA A 42 14.85 -21.76 4.62
C ALA A 42 16.37 -21.72 4.75
N ASP A 43 16.91 -20.71 5.43
CA ASP A 43 18.35 -20.55 5.68
C ASP A 43 18.79 -21.21 7.00
N ALA A 44 17.83 -21.46 7.91
CA ALA A 44 18.04 -22.09 9.21
C ALA A 44 17.77 -23.61 9.14
N GLU A 45 18.72 -24.38 8.59
CA GLU A 45 18.61 -25.84 8.46
C GLU A 45 18.23 -26.52 9.79
N GLY A 46 17.18 -27.34 9.76
CA GLY A 46 16.71 -28.10 10.93
C GLY A 46 16.03 -27.25 12.01
N ALA A 47 15.83 -25.95 11.79
CA ALA A 47 15.20 -25.09 12.79
C ALA A 47 13.67 -25.26 12.83
N ASP A 48 13.16 -25.34 14.06
CA ASP A 48 11.75 -25.17 14.35
C ASP A 48 11.30 -23.78 13.92
N GLY A 49 10.28 -23.75 13.08
CA GLY A 49 9.62 -22.50 12.75
C GLY A 49 8.85 -21.92 13.95
N ALA A 50 8.88 -20.61 14.09
CA ALA A 50 8.02 -19.84 14.97
C ALA A 50 6.73 -19.47 14.23
N THR A 51 5.61 -20.00 14.70
CA THR A 51 4.30 -19.59 14.17
C THR A 51 3.96 -18.21 14.69
N PHE A 52 3.65 -17.30 13.78
CA PHE A 52 3.09 -16.00 14.11
C PHE A 52 1.86 -15.74 13.25
N GLU A 53 0.97 -14.90 13.76
CA GLU A 53 -0.25 -14.51 13.07
C GLU A 53 -0.37 -12.99 13.09
N LEU A 54 -0.60 -12.43 11.92
CA LEU A 54 -0.95 -11.03 11.75
C LEU A 54 -2.45 -10.97 11.47
N VAL A 55 -3.18 -10.21 12.28
CA VAL A 55 -4.61 -10.00 12.12
C VAL A 55 -4.89 -8.51 12.15
N HIS A 56 -5.57 -8.02 11.12
CA HIS A 56 -5.93 -6.62 11.00
C HIS A 56 -7.38 -6.51 10.55
N THR A 57 -8.13 -5.66 11.24
CA THR A 57 -9.53 -5.37 10.93
C THR A 57 -9.63 -3.91 10.53
N HIS A 58 -10.12 -3.66 9.32
CA HIS A 58 -10.13 -2.34 8.69
C HIS A 58 -11.16 -2.33 7.54
N PRO A 59 -11.65 -1.16 7.09
CA PRO A 59 -12.44 -1.08 5.87
C PRO A 59 -11.56 -1.28 4.61
N VAL A 60 -12.17 -1.49 3.45
CA VAL A 60 -11.44 -1.65 2.18
C VAL A 60 -10.79 -0.34 1.77
N ILE A 61 -11.52 0.77 1.93
CA ILE A 61 -11.05 2.13 1.70
C ILE A 61 -10.96 2.81 3.06
N GLN A 62 -9.75 3.15 3.49
CA GLN A 62 -9.53 3.87 4.74
C GLN A 62 -9.44 5.36 4.47
N LEU A 63 -10.18 6.11 5.28
CA LEU A 63 -10.15 7.57 5.32
C LEU A 63 -9.38 8.04 6.55
N ASP A 64 -8.76 9.20 6.45
CA ASP A 64 -8.15 9.88 7.58
C ASP A 64 -9.20 10.56 8.48
N GLU A 65 -8.74 11.24 9.53
CA GLU A 65 -9.59 11.97 10.47
C GLU A 65 -10.39 13.13 9.85
N HIS A 66 -10.04 13.55 8.63
CA HIS A 66 -10.72 14.59 7.86
C HIS A 66 -11.66 14.01 6.79
N GLY A 67 -11.78 12.68 6.71
CA GLY A 67 -12.58 12.01 5.69
C GLY A 67 -11.91 11.98 4.31
N LEU A 68 -10.61 12.26 4.23
CA LEU A 68 -9.85 12.19 2.99
C LEU A 68 -9.28 10.77 2.82
N PHE A 69 -9.08 10.35 1.57
CA PHE A 69 -8.47 9.06 1.28
C PHE A 69 -7.10 8.91 1.95
N GLU A 70 -6.94 7.90 2.81
CA GLU A 70 -5.67 7.54 3.41
C GLU A 70 -5.01 6.40 2.65
N LYS A 71 -5.73 5.27 2.53
CA LYS A 71 -5.22 4.06 1.87
C LYS A 71 -6.31 3.09 1.46
N VAL A 72 -5.96 2.21 0.53
CA VAL A 72 -6.74 1.03 0.16
C VAL A 72 -6.05 -0.21 0.70
N VAL A 73 -6.84 -1.12 1.26
CA VAL A 73 -6.34 -2.40 1.75
C VAL A 73 -7.16 -3.54 1.15
N GLN A 74 -6.53 -4.26 0.22
CA GLN A 74 -7.17 -5.30 -0.58
C GLN A 74 -6.21 -6.48 -0.76
N SER A 75 -6.62 -7.67 -0.35
CA SER A 75 -5.88 -8.91 -0.60
C SER A 75 -6.78 -10.14 -0.46
N GLU A 76 -7.05 -10.82 -1.58
CA GLU A 76 -7.85 -12.05 -1.57
C GLU A 76 -7.17 -13.21 -0.83
N THR A 77 -5.84 -13.29 -0.90
CA THR A 77 -5.07 -14.38 -0.27
C THR A 77 -4.91 -14.26 1.22
N LYS A 78 -5.25 -13.09 1.80
CA LYS A 78 -5.12 -12.81 3.24
C LYS A 78 -6.47 -12.58 3.90
N ARG A 79 -7.57 -13.03 3.30
CA ARG A 79 -8.90 -12.90 3.92
C ARG A 79 -8.95 -13.68 5.22
N GLY A 80 -9.28 -12.97 6.30
CA GLY A 80 -9.50 -13.56 7.61
C GLY A 80 -10.96 -13.92 7.85
N VAL A 81 -11.31 -14.15 9.12
CA VAL A 81 -12.68 -14.49 9.53
C VAL A 81 -13.65 -13.38 9.17
N CYS A 82 -14.76 -13.74 8.53
CA CYS A 82 -15.84 -12.80 8.24
C CYS A 82 -16.66 -12.51 9.51
N ALA A 83 -16.23 -11.51 10.28
CA ALA A 83 -16.87 -11.08 11.52
C ALA A 83 -17.81 -9.88 11.28
N MET A 84 -18.86 -10.08 10.47
CA MET A 84 -19.82 -9.03 10.09
C MET A 84 -21.24 -9.41 10.51
N PRO A 85 -22.09 -8.45 10.92
CA PRO A 85 -23.51 -8.70 11.16
C PRO A 85 -24.19 -9.28 9.91
N PHE A 86 -25.08 -10.26 10.11
CA PHE A 86 -25.77 -10.96 9.04
C PHE A 86 -26.52 -10.01 8.09
N ASP A 87 -27.24 -9.04 8.64
CA ASP A 87 -28.02 -8.06 7.86
C ASP A 87 -27.16 -7.11 7.01
N THR A 88 -25.86 -7.00 7.32
CA THR A 88 -24.90 -6.18 6.57
C THR A 88 -24.21 -7.00 5.47
N TYR A 89 -24.07 -8.32 5.68
CA TYR A 89 -23.28 -9.21 4.83
C TYR A 89 -23.61 -9.11 3.35
N HIS A 90 -24.89 -9.27 2.97
CA HIS A 90 -25.28 -9.29 1.57
C HIS A 90 -25.03 -7.95 0.87
N LYS A 91 -25.29 -6.83 1.56
CA LYS A 91 -25.07 -5.48 1.03
C LYS A 91 -23.57 -5.24 0.81
N PHE A 92 -22.76 -5.53 1.82
CA PHE A 92 -21.32 -5.38 1.72
C PHE A 92 -20.72 -6.29 0.64
N MET A 93 -21.13 -7.55 0.55
CA MET A 93 -20.59 -8.46 -0.47
C MET A 93 -20.98 -8.04 -1.89
N GLY A 94 -22.11 -7.34 -2.07
CA GLY A 94 -22.44 -6.67 -3.33
C GLY A 94 -21.43 -5.56 -3.67
N ALA A 95 -21.21 -4.64 -2.72
CA ALA A 95 -20.22 -3.55 -2.86
C ALA A 95 -18.80 -4.08 -3.09
N TYR A 96 -18.40 -5.13 -2.35
CA TYR A 96 -17.09 -5.76 -2.45
C TYR A 96 -16.88 -6.43 -3.80
N ARG A 97 -17.90 -7.12 -4.33
CA ARG A 97 -17.82 -7.73 -5.67
C ARG A 97 -17.63 -6.67 -6.74
N MET A 98 -18.40 -5.59 -6.68
CA MET A 98 -18.23 -4.45 -7.59
C MET A 98 -16.82 -3.86 -7.49
N TRP A 99 -16.32 -3.65 -6.26
CA TRP A 99 -14.96 -3.18 -6.03
C TRP A 99 -13.92 -4.09 -6.69
N THR A 100 -13.97 -5.40 -6.46
CA THR A 100 -13.03 -6.35 -7.06
C THR A 100 -13.09 -6.36 -8.59
N GLN A 101 -14.28 -6.19 -9.17
CA GLN A 101 -14.44 -6.08 -10.62
C GLN A 101 -13.80 -4.79 -11.16
N LEU A 102 -13.94 -3.66 -10.46
CA LEU A 102 -13.31 -2.40 -10.84
C LEU A 102 -11.78 -2.43 -10.68
N VAL A 103 -11.25 -3.17 -9.71
CA VAL A 103 -9.80 -3.39 -9.56
C VAL A 103 -9.21 -4.12 -10.77
N GLU A 104 -10.01 -4.97 -11.42
CA GLU A 104 -9.65 -5.72 -12.64
C GLU A 104 -10.11 -5.04 -13.94
N ASP A 105 -10.73 -3.86 -13.86
CA ASP A 105 -11.24 -3.15 -15.04
C ASP A 105 -10.09 -2.46 -15.78
N GLU A 106 -10.01 -2.72 -17.09
CA GLU A 106 -8.97 -2.20 -18.01
C GLU A 106 -8.80 -0.67 -17.95
N ARG A 107 -9.85 0.08 -17.58
CA ARG A 107 -9.77 1.53 -17.40
C ARG A 107 -8.78 1.93 -16.30
N PHE A 108 -8.59 1.09 -15.29
CA PHE A 108 -7.76 1.35 -14.11
C PHE A 108 -6.45 0.57 -14.08
N ILE A 109 -6.23 -0.32 -15.06
CA ILE A 109 -5.02 -1.13 -15.18
C ILE A 109 -3.98 -0.41 -16.04
N LYS A 110 -2.71 -0.53 -15.63
CA LYS A 110 -1.56 -0.16 -16.44
C LYS A 110 -0.61 -1.33 -16.51
N HIS A 111 -0.48 -1.86 -17.73
CA HIS A 111 0.52 -2.87 -18.05
C HIS A 111 1.85 -2.19 -18.36
N PHE A 112 2.92 -2.79 -17.89
CA PHE A 112 4.28 -2.38 -18.21
C PHE A 112 5.19 -3.60 -18.15
N ASP A 113 6.26 -3.58 -18.94
CA ASP A 113 7.30 -4.60 -18.90
C ASP A 113 8.23 -4.34 -17.71
N TRP A 114 8.54 -5.41 -16.98
CA TRP A 114 9.51 -5.36 -15.88
C TRP A 114 10.75 -6.17 -16.26
N PRO A 115 11.76 -5.54 -16.90
CA PRO A 115 12.97 -6.21 -17.31
C PRO A 115 13.88 -6.54 -16.12
N GLU A 116 14.83 -7.44 -16.36
CA GLU A 116 15.89 -7.73 -15.40
C GLU A 116 16.67 -6.46 -15.03
N ASN A 117 17.16 -6.41 -13.79
CA ASN A 117 17.90 -5.28 -13.22
C ASN A 117 17.11 -3.97 -13.11
N ALA A 118 15.79 -3.98 -13.34
CA ALA A 118 14.92 -2.85 -13.03
C ALA A 118 14.26 -3.00 -11.65
N VAL A 119 13.99 -1.85 -11.02
CA VAL A 119 13.28 -1.77 -9.74
C VAL A 119 11.97 -1.04 -9.94
N VAL A 120 10.88 -1.65 -9.45
CA VAL A 120 9.57 -1.02 -9.38
C VAL A 120 9.31 -0.60 -7.94
N VAL A 121 9.01 0.68 -7.75
CA VAL A 121 8.66 1.24 -6.43
C VAL A 121 7.22 1.70 -6.48
N THR A 122 6.40 1.19 -5.56
CA THR A 122 4.98 1.53 -5.46
C THR A 122 4.64 2.07 -4.08
N ASN A 123 3.75 3.06 -4.02
CA ASN A 123 3.07 3.38 -2.77
C ASN A 123 2.05 2.27 -2.46
N ASN A 124 2.42 1.32 -1.59
CA ASN A 124 1.58 0.17 -1.24
C ASN A 124 0.25 0.55 -0.54
N TRP A 125 0.08 1.80 -0.11
CA TRP A 125 -1.20 2.28 0.44
C TRP A 125 -2.18 2.72 -0.65
N ARG A 126 -1.72 2.90 -1.89
CA ARG A 126 -2.54 3.40 -3.01
C ARG A 126 -2.53 2.46 -4.19
N VAL A 127 -1.36 1.96 -4.57
CA VAL A 127 -1.19 1.16 -5.79
C VAL A 127 -1.40 -0.31 -5.46
N LEU A 128 -2.54 -0.82 -5.91
CA LEU A 128 -2.75 -2.26 -6.04
C LEU A 128 -1.87 -2.78 -7.18
N HIS A 129 -1.33 -3.98 -7.00
CA HIS A 129 -0.51 -4.62 -8.01
C HIS A 129 -0.83 -6.11 -8.08
N GLY A 130 -0.82 -6.63 -9.30
CA GLY A 130 -0.93 -8.05 -9.60
C GLY A 130 0.24 -8.47 -10.46
N ARG A 131 0.27 -9.76 -10.82
CA ARG A 131 1.23 -10.28 -11.80
C ARG A 131 0.49 -10.72 -13.04
N ALA A 132 1.03 -10.39 -14.20
CA ALA A 132 0.64 -11.04 -15.44
C ALA A 132 1.04 -12.52 -15.41
N SER A 133 0.38 -13.34 -16.21
CA SER A 133 0.69 -14.75 -16.40
C SER A 133 2.14 -14.94 -16.84
N VAL A 134 2.92 -15.72 -16.10
CA VAL A 134 4.27 -16.12 -16.50
C VAL A 134 4.14 -17.28 -17.51
N PRO A 135 4.73 -17.20 -18.71
CA PRO A 135 4.70 -18.29 -19.67
C PRO A 135 5.19 -19.61 -19.06
N PRO A 136 4.57 -20.75 -19.39
CA PRO A 136 5.05 -22.05 -18.91
C PRO A 136 6.54 -22.26 -19.23
N GLY A 137 7.32 -22.70 -18.24
CA GLY A 137 8.75 -22.98 -18.40
C GLY A 137 9.69 -21.76 -18.26
N MET A 138 9.16 -20.54 -18.11
CA MET A 138 9.99 -19.37 -17.88
C MET A 138 10.43 -19.29 -16.41
N ALA A 139 11.73 -19.43 -16.15
CA ALA A 139 12.31 -19.18 -14.84
C ALA A 139 12.28 -17.67 -14.54
N ARG A 140 11.90 -17.31 -13.31
CA ARG A 140 11.85 -15.91 -12.86
C ARG A 140 12.21 -15.82 -11.38
N THR A 141 13.16 -14.93 -11.07
CA THR A 141 13.52 -14.58 -9.69
C THR A 141 13.23 -13.10 -9.47
N MET A 142 12.64 -12.76 -8.33
CA MET A 142 12.32 -11.40 -7.95
C MET A 142 12.75 -11.16 -6.50
N CYS A 143 13.31 -9.98 -6.24
CA CYS A 143 13.64 -9.54 -4.89
C CYS A 143 12.67 -8.43 -4.49
N PHE A 144 12.08 -8.58 -3.30
CA PHE A 144 11.10 -7.64 -2.77
C PHE A 144 11.59 -7.07 -1.45
N GLY A 145 11.23 -5.82 -1.18
CA GLY A 145 11.49 -5.16 0.09
C GLY A 145 10.43 -4.10 0.36
N TYR A 146 10.28 -3.75 1.63
CA TYR A 146 9.40 -2.67 2.07
C TYR A 146 10.24 -1.59 2.74
N VAL A 147 9.84 -0.33 2.51
CA VAL A 147 10.37 0.82 3.21
C VAL A 147 9.22 1.51 3.94
N GLN A 148 9.45 1.86 5.20
CA GLN A 148 8.46 2.58 5.99
C GLN A 148 8.31 4.02 5.49
N ARG A 149 7.09 4.55 5.55
CA ARG A 149 6.77 5.90 5.07
C ARG A 149 7.70 7.01 5.60
N PRO A 150 7.95 7.08 6.93
CA PRO A 150 8.84 8.10 7.48
C PRO A 150 10.27 8.06 6.91
N MET A 151 10.77 6.89 6.50
CA MET A 151 12.13 6.75 6.00
C MET A 151 12.32 7.47 4.66
N TYR A 152 11.39 7.30 3.71
CA TYR A 152 11.50 7.98 2.43
C TYR A 152 11.08 9.45 2.52
N GLU A 153 10.11 9.81 3.39
CA GLU A 153 9.71 11.20 3.59
C GLU A 153 10.85 12.03 4.19
N ASN A 154 11.55 11.49 5.19
CA ASN A 154 12.73 12.15 5.77
C ASN A 154 13.87 12.26 4.76
N ARG A 155 14.09 11.22 3.93
CA ARG A 155 15.08 11.29 2.85
C ARG A 155 14.72 12.36 1.82
N TYR A 156 13.47 12.42 1.38
CA TYR A 156 12.98 13.44 0.45
C TYR A 156 13.18 14.85 1.03
N ARG A 157 12.80 15.06 2.29
CA ARG A 157 12.99 16.33 2.99
C ARG A 157 14.46 16.73 3.00
N LEU A 158 15.38 15.83 3.38
CA LEU A 158 16.81 16.11 3.35
C LEU A 158 17.29 16.50 1.95
N LEU A 159 16.88 15.77 0.91
CA LEU A 159 17.26 16.09 -0.47
C LEU A 159 16.79 17.49 -0.89
N LYS A 160 15.57 17.87 -0.51
CA LYS A 160 15.04 19.23 -0.75
C LYS A 160 15.78 20.31 0.02
N GLN A 161 16.24 20.01 1.24
CA GLN A 161 17.07 20.94 2.00
C GLN A 161 18.44 21.15 1.34
N LEU A 162 19.06 20.08 0.86
CA LEU A 162 20.34 20.14 0.15
C LEU A 162 20.21 20.89 -1.17
N GLU A 163 19.13 20.67 -1.91
CA GLU A 163 18.80 21.41 -3.14
C GLU A 163 18.67 22.91 -2.85
N MET A 164 17.96 23.28 -1.79
CA MET A 164 17.81 24.69 -1.39
C MET A 164 19.13 25.31 -0.93
N THR A 165 19.91 24.60 -0.10
CA THR A 165 21.24 25.09 0.35
C THR A 165 22.18 25.30 -0.84
N ALA A 166 22.08 24.46 -1.88
CA ALA A 166 22.87 24.62 -3.09
C ALA A 166 22.44 25.83 -3.93
N LYS A 167 21.13 26.16 -3.93
CA LYS A 167 20.58 27.35 -4.62
C LYS A 167 20.91 28.66 -3.87
N ASP A 168 20.74 28.66 -2.56
CA ASP A 168 21.02 29.80 -1.69
C ASP A 168 21.77 29.34 -0.42
N PRO A 169 23.09 29.56 -0.35
CA PRO A 169 23.89 29.18 0.82
C PRO A 169 23.48 29.84 2.14
N LEU A 170 22.70 30.93 2.10
CA LEU A 170 22.17 31.57 3.31
C LEU A 170 21.01 30.75 3.91
N MET A 171 20.34 29.93 3.10
CA MET A 171 19.27 29.03 3.50
C MET A 171 19.87 27.68 3.89
N ASP A 172 20.50 27.63 5.07
CA ASP A 172 21.18 26.44 5.60
C ASP A 172 20.26 25.52 6.44
N HIS A 173 20.82 24.40 6.91
CA HIS A 173 20.10 23.44 7.75
C HIS A 173 19.46 24.03 9.02
N LYS A 174 19.97 25.14 9.58
CA LYS A 174 19.42 25.75 10.79
C LYS A 174 18.04 26.36 10.53
N TRP A 175 17.84 26.87 9.33
CA TRP A 175 16.55 27.38 8.87
C TRP A 175 15.68 26.27 8.31
N LEU A 176 16.23 25.48 7.39
CA LEU A 176 15.43 24.56 6.59
C LEU A 176 14.87 23.35 7.37
N THR A 177 15.49 22.97 8.50
CA THR A 177 14.97 21.90 9.37
C THR A 177 13.69 22.29 10.10
N ARG A 178 13.41 23.58 10.22
CA ARG A 178 12.23 24.11 10.93
C ARG A 178 11.05 24.43 10.01
N LEU A 179 11.28 24.43 8.70
CA LEU A 179 10.22 24.76 7.74
C LEU A 179 9.28 23.58 7.51
N PRO A 180 7.95 23.78 7.47
CA PRO A 180 7.03 22.75 6.99
C PRO A 180 7.42 22.27 5.58
N ASN A 181 7.14 20.99 5.27
CA ASN A 181 7.49 20.41 3.96
C ASN A 181 6.89 21.22 2.80
N GLN A 182 5.68 21.75 2.97
CA GLN A 182 4.98 22.54 1.95
C GLN A 182 5.75 23.82 1.61
N VAL A 183 6.25 24.53 2.63
CA VAL A 183 7.02 25.76 2.46
C VAL A 183 8.37 25.47 1.82
N LEU A 184 9.07 24.44 2.30
CA LEU A 184 10.35 24.01 1.73
C LEU A 184 10.20 23.65 0.25
N SER A 185 9.16 22.90 -0.13
CA SER A 185 8.90 22.56 -1.53
C SER A 185 8.65 23.81 -2.39
N GLN A 186 7.87 24.78 -1.91
CA GLN A 186 7.63 26.02 -2.65
C GLN A 186 8.91 26.82 -2.90
N LEU A 187 9.78 26.93 -1.89
CA LEU A 187 11.07 27.63 -2.02
C LEU A 187 12.00 26.97 -3.04
N VAL A 188 11.98 25.63 -3.12
CA VAL A 188 12.77 24.87 -4.08
C VAL A 188 12.26 25.03 -5.52
N HIS A 189 10.96 25.30 -5.72
CA HIS A 189 10.39 25.45 -7.06
C HIS A 189 10.45 26.88 -7.62
N GLN A 190 10.88 27.85 -6.81
CA GLN A 190 11.23 29.21 -7.24
C GLN A 190 12.69 29.25 -7.74
#